data_AF-Q10V79-F1
#
_entry.id   AF-Q10V79-F1
#
_cell.length_a   1.000
_cell.length_b   1.000
_cell.length_c   1.000
_cell.angle_alpha   90.00
_cell.angle_beta   90.00
_cell.angle_gamma   90.00
#
_symmetry.space_group_name_H-M   'P 1'
#
loop_
_entity.id
_entity.type
_entity.pdbx_description
1 polymer ?
#
loop_
_entity_poly.entity_id
_entity_poly.type
_entity_poly.pdbx_seq_one_letter_code
_entity_poly.pdbx_strand_id
1 'polypeptide(L)' 'MTCLRTGWKIVPIPKLQPGQVIILDNATFHKSVYIEELVAKQRCEIWYLPPYSPDFNKIECWWFVLKNDLQTKTEEI' A
#
# COMPACT_ATOMS: atom_id res chain seq x y z
N MET A 1 -12.53 16.26 -3.92
CA MET A 1 -11.91 15.37 -2.90
C MET A 1 -10.55 15.94 -2.54
N THR A 2 -10.39 16.45 -1.32
CA THR A 2 -9.09 16.95 -0.84
C THR A 2 -8.24 15.76 -0.43
N CYS A 3 -7.33 15.32 -1.30
CA CYS A 3 -6.32 14.34 -0.94
C CYS A 3 -5.34 15.00 0.04
N LEU A 4 -5.57 14.82 1.33
CA LEU A 4 -4.66 15.31 2.36
C LEU A 4 -3.30 14.60 2.21
N ARG A 5 -2.22 15.37 2.14
CA ARG A 5 -0.84 14.88 2.17
C ARG A 5 -0.51 14.35 3.57
N THR A 6 -1.13 13.26 4.02
CA THR A 6 -0.87 12.74 5.37
C THR A 6 0.34 11.82 5.40
N GLY A 7 1.11 11.91 6.47
CA GLY A 7 2.42 11.28 6.66
C GLY A 7 2.38 9.76 6.59
N TRP A 8 3.09 9.22 5.60
CA TRP A 8 3.38 7.80 5.47
C TRP A 8 4.75 7.53 6.05
N LYS A 9 4.90 6.35 6.65
CA LYS A 9 6.20 5.87 7.11
C LYS A 9 6.45 4.53 6.50
N ILE A 10 7.62 4.38 5.88
CA ILE A 10 8.09 3.07 5.43
C ILE A 10 8.56 2.32 6.66
N VAL A 11 7.94 1.17 6.92
CA VAL A 11 8.28 0.28 8.02
C VAL A 11 8.75 -1.05 7.45
N PRO A 12 10.02 -1.44 7.66
CA PRO A 12 10.51 -2.76 7.30
C PRO A 12 9.77 -3.86 8.07
N ILE A 13 9.55 -5.02 7.45
CA ILE A 13 8.89 -6.19 8.08
C ILE A 13 9.50 -6.56 9.44
N PRO A 14 10.83 -6.58 9.65
CA PRO A 14 11.42 -6.90 10.96
C PRO A 14 11.08 -5.91 12.09
N LYS A 15 10.55 -4.72 11.77
CA LYS A 15 10.15 -3.70 12.74
C LYS A 15 8.65 -3.76 13.08
N LEU A 16 7.89 -4.66 12.46
CA LEU A 16 6.47 -4.83 12.78
C LEU A 16 6.31 -5.36 14.20
N GLN A 17 5.21 -4.98 14.85
CA GLN A 17 4.85 -5.46 16.17
C GLN A 17 3.88 -6.64 16.04
N PRO A 18 3.99 -7.65 16.91
CA PRO A 18 3.01 -8.74 16.98
C PRO A 18 1.57 -8.21 17.05
N GLY A 19 0.66 -8.84 16.32
CA GLY A 19 -0.76 -8.46 16.23
C GLY A 19 -1.06 -7.33 15.23
N GLN A 20 -0.06 -6.79 14.54
CA GLN A 20 -0.30 -5.87 13.42
C GLN A 20 -0.78 -6.62 12.18
N VAL A 21 -1.65 -5.96 11.40
CA VAL A 21 -2.18 -6.46 10.14
C VAL A 21 -1.58 -5.65 8.98
N ILE A 22 -1.07 -6.36 7.99
CA ILE A 22 -0.60 -5.79 6.72
C ILE A 22 -1.73 -5.92 5.71
N ILE A 23 -2.17 -4.79 5.15
CA ILE A 23 -3.17 -4.76 4.09
C ILE A 23 -2.45 -4.65 2.74
N LEU A 24 -2.67 -5.61 1.85
CA LEU A 24 -2.11 -5.63 0.50
C LEU A 24 -3.21 -5.61 -0.55
N ASP A 25 -2.87 -5.11 -1.74
CA ASP A 25 -3.70 -5.30 -2.92
C ASP A 25 -3.80 -6.79 -3.29
N ASN A 26 -4.88 -7.16 -3.97
CA ASN A 26 -5.17 -8.56 -4.33
C ASN A 26 -4.37 -9.08 -5.54
N ALA A 27 -3.41 -8.31 -6.07
CA ALA A 27 -2.60 -8.76 -7.19
C ALA A 27 -1.88 -10.08 -6.89
N THR A 28 -1.81 -10.95 -7.91
CA THR A 28 -1.28 -12.32 -7.78
C THR A 28 0.18 -12.36 -7.31
N PHE A 29 0.99 -11.36 -7.68
CA PHE A 29 2.39 -11.26 -7.26
C PHE A 29 2.58 -10.85 -5.79
N HIS A 30 1.53 -10.38 -5.10
CA HIS A 30 1.55 -10.14 -3.65
C HIS A 30 1.34 -11.41 -2.82
N LYS A 31 0.92 -12.51 -3.45
CA LYS A 31 0.65 -13.82 -2.81
C LYS A 31 1.86 -14.73 -2.87
N SER A 32 2.99 -14.22 -2.38
CA SER A 32 4.23 -14.98 -2.28
C SER A 32 4.31 -15.69 -0.94
N VAL A 33 4.51 -17.01 -0.96
CA VAL A 33 4.71 -17.84 0.24
C VAL A 33 5.82 -17.29 1.13
N TYR A 34 6.89 -16.77 0.52
CA TYR A 34 7.99 -16.16 1.25
C TYR A 34 7.57 -14.95 2.08
N ILE A 35 6.68 -14.10 1.55
CA ILE A 35 6.19 -12.92 2.26
C ILE A 35 5.27 -13.35 3.41
N GLU A 36 4.38 -14.30 3.16
CA GLU A 36 3.49 -14.86 4.20
C GLU A 36 4.29 -15.45 5.37
N GLU A 37 5.32 -16.23 5.09
CA GLU A 37 6.21 -16.79 6.12
C GLU A 37 6.96 -15.72 6.93
N LEU A 38 7.46 -14.67 6.26
CA LEU A 38 8.15 -13.57 6.94
C LEU A 38 7.22 -12.81 7.90
N VAL A 39 5.98 -12.58 7.47
CA VAL A 39 4.99 -11.87 8.28
C VAL A 39 4.51 -12.74 9.45
N ALA A 40 4.30 -14.04 9.20
CA ALA A 40 3.96 -15.01 10.24
C ALA A 40 5.07 -15.12 11.31
N LYS A 41 6.35 -15.09 10.91
CA LYS A 41 7.50 -15.06 11.86
C LYS A 41 7.44 -13.87 12.82
N GLN A 42 6.88 -12.74 12.38
CA GLN A 42 6.70 -11.55 13.19
C GLN A 42 5.40 -11.56 14.01
N ARG A 43 4.61 -12.64 13.93
CA ARG A 43 3.28 -12.78 14.55
C ARG A 43 2.31 -11.70 14.08
N CYS A 44 2.41 -11.38 12.79
CA CYS A 44 1.53 -10.45 12.09
C CYS A 44 0.65 -11.22 11.11
N GLU A 45 -0.38 -10.56 10.59
CA GLU A 45 -1.30 -11.12 9.60
C GLU A 45 -1.24 -10.33 8.29
N ILE A 46 -1.52 -10.99 7.17
CA ILE A 46 -1.70 -10.35 5.87
C ILE A 46 -3.18 -10.46 5.49
N TRP A 47 -3.80 -9.31 5.20
CA TRP A 47 -5.14 -9.23 4.66
C TRP A 47 -5.08 -8.68 3.24
N TYR A 48 -5.74 -9.36 2.32
CA TYR A 48 -5.86 -8.92 0.95
C TYR A 48 -7.16 -8.14 0.75
N LEU A 49 -7.09 -7.05 0.02
CA LEU A 49 -8.29 -6.31 -0.37
C LEU A 49 -9.19 -7.17 -1.29
N PRO A 50 -10.51 -6.94 -1.29
CA PRO A 50 -11.37 -7.58 -2.27
C PRO A 50 -10.98 -7.15 -3.70
N PRO A 51 -11.24 -8.01 -4.71
CA PRO A 51 -11.03 -7.63 -6.11
C PRO A 51 -11.70 -6.30 -6.44
N TYR A 52 -11.03 -5.47 -7.25
CA TYR A 52 -11.57 -4.20 -7.76
C TYR A 52 -12.10 -3.26 -6.67
N SER A 53 -11.46 -3.23 -5.50
CA SER A 53 -11.83 -2.33 -4.39
C SER A 53 -10.80 -1.23 -4.16
N PRO A 54 -10.54 -0.35 -5.16
CA PRO A 54 -9.53 0.70 -5.06
C PRO A 54 -9.86 1.72 -3.96
N ASP A 55 -11.15 1.89 -3.63
CA ASP A 55 -11.61 2.80 -2.57
C ASP A 55 -11.06 2.45 -1.18
N PHE A 56 -10.70 1.17 -0.95
CA PHE A 56 -10.09 0.73 0.30
C PHE A 56 -8.57 0.85 0.31
N ASN A 57 -7.95 1.12 -0.84
CA ASN A 57 -6.51 1.29 -0.95
C ASN A 57 -6.14 2.77 -0.82
N LYS A 58 -5.71 3.17 0.38
CA LYS A 58 -5.34 4.55 0.70
C LYS A 58 -4.21 5.11 -0.20
N ILE A 59 -3.45 4.27 -0.90
CA ILE A 59 -2.41 4.72 -1.85
C ILE A 59 -3.01 5.34 -3.13
N GLU A 60 -4.25 5.04 -3.49
CA GLU A 60 -4.87 5.54 -4.74
C GLU A 60 -5.00 7.06 -4.74
N CYS A 61 -5.28 7.65 -3.57
CA CYS A 61 -5.28 9.09 -3.39
C CYS A 61 -3.89 9.70 -3.68
N TRP A 62 -2.81 9.00 -3.31
CA TRP A 62 -1.44 9.42 -3.61
C TRP A 62 -1.12 9.29 -5.10
N TRP A 63 -1.56 8.20 -5.75
CA TRP A 63 -1.41 8.06 -7.20
C TRP A 63 -2.13 9.16 -7.97
N PHE A 64 -3.28 9.62 -7.50
CA PHE A 64 -3.98 10.75 -8.09
C PHE A 64 -3.14 12.03 -8.04
N VAL A 65 -2.58 12.38 -6.87
CA VAL A 65 -1.71 13.55 -6.71
C VAL A 65 -0.48 13.44 -7.59
N LEU A 66 0.21 12.29 -7.57
CA LEU A 66 1.42 12.09 -8.36
C LEU A 66 1.15 12.21 -9.86
N LYS A 67 0.07 11.58 -10.36
CA LYS A 67 -0.29 11.65 -11.78
C LYS A 67 -0.63 13.09 -12.20
N ASN A 68 -1.35 13.83 -11.36
CA ASN A 68 -1.67 15.22 -11.63
C ASN A 68 -0.41 16.09 -11.69
N ASP A 69 0.50 15.95 -10.72
CA ASP A 69 1.78 16.67 -10.70
C ASP A 69 2.66 16.36 -11.91
N LEU A 70 2.61 15.13 -12.44
CA LEU A 70 3.33 14.74 -13.66
C LEU A 70 2.69 15.30 -14.94
N GLN A 71 1.35 15.37 -15.00
CA GLN A 71 0.65 15.94 -16.15
C GLN A 71 0.91 17.43 -16.27
N THR A 72 0.79 18.19 -15.18
CA THR A 72 1.04 19.65 -15.21
C THR A 72 2.46 19.97 -15.68
N LYS A 73 3.45 19.19 -15.28
CA LYS A 73 4.86 19.36 -15.69
C LYS A 73 5.13 19.00 -17.14
N THR A 74 4.32 18.11 -17.73
CA THR A 74 4.45 17.68 -19.12
C THR A 74 3.86 18.71 -20.09
N GLU A 75 2.91 19.51 -19.62
CA GLU A 75 2.30 20.63 -20.38
C GLU A 75 3.16 21.91 -20.34
N GLU A 76 4.20 21.95 -19.50
CA GLU A 76 5.17 23.05 -19.38
C GLU A 76 6.44 22.85 -20.25
N ILE A 77 6.53 21.76 -21.03
CA ILE A 77 7.59 21.45 -22.00
C ILE A 77 7.03 21.55 -23.42
#